data_AF-A0AAJ7NF85-F1
#
_entry.id   AF-A0AAJ7NF85-F1
#
_cell.length_a   1.000
_cell.length_b   1.000
_cell.length_c   1.000
_cell.angle_alpha   90.00
_cell.angle_beta   90.00
_cell.angle_gamma   90.00
#
_symmetry.space_group_name_H-M   'P 1'
#
loop_
_entity.id
_entity.type
_entity.pdbx_description
1 polymer ?
#
loop_
_entity_poly.entity_id
_entity_poly.type
_entity_poly.pdbx_seq_one_letter_code
_entity_poly.pdbx_strand_id
1 'polypeptide(L)'
;MTSLKSSKSPMRMLRSLKALVTMAGPDIICVGAGKESQEVLKRIEREATYTYQTLTVPEDDAANVLYVKGTLIHRSEEEIPQSSKVFAEKIEFPTRSLCMSELAKVSSGLTSCCLLVRRPRHIRNI
;
A
#
# COMPACT_ATOMS: atom_id res chain seq x y z
N MET A 1 26.48 -30.94 16.07
CA MET A 1 25.03 -30.66 16.10
C MET A 1 24.80 -29.34 15.37
N THR A 2 24.70 -29.43 14.04
CA THR A 2 24.52 -28.30 13.13
C THR A 2 23.04 -27.95 13.08
N SER A 3 22.67 -26.85 13.73
CA SER A 3 21.29 -26.34 13.68
C SER A 3 21.08 -25.64 12.34
N LEU A 4 20.18 -26.20 11.52
CA LEU A 4 19.74 -25.67 10.25
C LEU A 4 19.14 -24.27 10.46
N LYS A 5 19.90 -23.24 10.08
CA LYS A 5 19.32 -21.92 9.81
C LYS A 5 18.38 -22.09 8.62
N SER A 6 17.07 -22.08 8.90
CA SER A 6 16.03 -21.94 7.88
C SER A 6 16.19 -20.57 7.23
N SER A 7 17.02 -20.48 6.20
CA SER A 7 17.10 -19.35 5.31
C SER A 7 15.82 -19.36 4.46
N LYS A 8 14.78 -18.71 4.96
CA LYS A 8 13.70 -18.23 4.09
C LYS A 8 14.28 -17.12 3.22
N SER A 9 15.02 -17.50 2.18
CA SER A 9 15.14 -16.66 0.99
C SER A 9 13.73 -16.60 0.38
N PRO A 10 13.12 -15.41 0.26
CA PRO A 10 11.70 -15.33 -0.06
C PRO A 10 11.53 -15.78 -1.50
N MET A 11 10.57 -16.68 -1.74
CA MET A 11 10.00 -16.89 -3.07
C MET A 11 9.79 -15.51 -3.70
N ARG A 12 10.44 -15.27 -4.83
CA ARG A 12 10.30 -14.05 -5.62
C ARG A 12 8.90 -14.05 -6.26
N MET A 13 7.87 -13.94 -5.41
CA MET A 13 6.48 -13.85 -5.84
C MET A 13 6.35 -12.61 -6.71
N LEU A 14 5.73 -12.78 -7.87
CA LEU A 14 5.30 -11.70 -8.75
C LEU A 14 4.38 -10.77 -7.95
N ARG A 15 4.97 -9.76 -7.33
CA ARG A 15 4.24 -8.74 -6.58
C ARG A 15 3.58 -7.80 -7.59
N SER A 16 2.27 -7.61 -7.44
CA SER A 16 1.54 -6.59 -8.21
C SER A 16 2.16 -5.22 -7.96
N LEU A 17 2.06 -4.30 -8.92
CA LEU A 17 2.51 -2.90 -8.74
C LEU A 17 1.92 -2.28 -7.46
N LYS A 18 0.65 -2.61 -7.16
CA LYS A 18 -0.05 -2.16 -5.95
C LYS A 18 0.54 -2.70 -4.64
N ALA A 19 1.41 -3.70 -4.67
CA ALA A 19 2.13 -4.15 -3.47
C ALA A 19 3.32 -3.24 -3.13
N LEU A 20 3.82 -2.47 -4.10
CA LEU A 20 4.97 -1.58 -3.95
C LEU A 20 4.54 -0.11 -3.79
N VAL A 21 3.50 0.29 -4.53
CA VAL A 21 3.04 1.67 -4.63
C VAL A 21 1.51 1.72 -4.67
N THR A 22 0.88 2.57 -3.85
CA THR A 22 -0.58 2.82 -3.90
C THR A 22 -0.92 4.29 -3.65
N MET A 23 -2.17 4.68 -3.93
CA MET A 23 -2.64 6.04 -3.66
C MET A 23 -3.10 6.16 -2.20
N ALA A 24 -2.46 7.05 -1.44
CA ALA A 24 -2.80 7.33 -0.04
C ALA A 24 -3.85 8.45 0.10
N GLY A 25 -4.08 9.21 -0.97
CA GLY A 25 -4.97 10.37 -0.94
C GLY A 25 -5.01 11.07 -2.29
N PRO A 26 -5.70 12.22 -2.38
CA PRO A 26 -5.59 13.11 -3.53
C PRO A 26 -4.14 13.53 -3.68
N ASP A 27 -3.57 13.28 -4.86
CA ASP A 27 -2.20 13.67 -5.23
C ASP A 27 -1.08 13.08 -4.34
N ILE A 28 -1.39 12.12 -3.47
CA ILE A 28 -0.42 11.47 -2.55
C ILE A 28 -0.23 10.00 -2.93
N ILE A 29 1.01 9.63 -3.20
CA ILE A 29 1.45 8.25 -3.43
C ILE A 29 2.11 7.71 -2.16
N CYS A 30 1.65 6.55 -1.68
CA CYS A 30 2.32 5.77 -0.64
C CYS A 30 3.31 4.80 -1.27
N VAL A 31 4.53 4.75 -0.73
CA VAL A 31 5.59 3.87 -1.20
C VAL A 31 6.44 3.34 -0.05
N GLY A 32 6.88 2.09 -0.15
CA GLY A 32 7.82 1.52 0.82
C GLY A 32 9.25 2.06 0.69
N ALA A 33 10.02 2.03 1.77
CA ALA A 33 11.43 2.41 1.79
C ALA A 33 12.35 1.37 1.11
N GLY A 34 11.82 0.18 0.78
CA GLY A 34 12.56 -0.87 0.10
C GLY A 34 13.08 -0.46 -1.28
N LYS A 35 14.22 -1.06 -1.67
CA LYS A 35 14.91 -0.76 -2.93
C LYS A 35 13.99 -0.92 -4.15
N GLU A 36 13.20 -2.00 -4.20
CA GLU A 36 12.28 -2.27 -5.31
C GLU A 36 11.21 -1.19 -5.44
N SER A 37 10.60 -0.80 -4.32
CA SER A 37 9.58 0.25 -4.24
C SER A 37 10.13 1.61 -4.71
N GLN A 38 11.36 1.95 -4.30
CA GLN A 38 12.02 3.20 -4.69
C GLN A 38 12.46 3.21 -6.16
N GLU A 39 12.86 2.07 -6.72
CA GLU A 39 13.16 1.97 -8.15
C GLU A 39 11.89 2.15 -9.00
N VAL A 40 10.76 1.59 -8.55
CA VAL A 40 9.46 1.79 -9.20
C VAL A 40 9.02 3.25 -9.11
N LEU A 41 9.12 3.88 -7.94
CA LEU A 41 8.80 5.31 -7.77
C LEU A 41 9.58 6.18 -8.76
N LYS A 42 10.90 5.97 -8.86
CA LYS A 42 11.75 6.74 -9.80
C LYS A 42 11.33 6.56 -11.25
N ARG A 43 10.82 5.39 -11.64
CA ARG A 43 10.28 5.18 -13.00
C ARG A 43 8.97 5.93 -13.19
N ILE A 44 8.07 5.88 -12.20
CA ILE A 44 6.82 6.65 -12.21
C ILE A 44 7.12 8.14 -12.34
N GLU A 45 8.04 8.69 -11.53
CA GLU A 45 8.42 10.11 -11.58
C GLU A 45 9.04 10.54 -12.92
N ARG A 46 9.72 9.62 -13.62
CA ARG A 46 10.31 9.90 -14.95
C ARG A 46 9.28 9.91 -16.07
N GLU A 47 8.25 9.06 -15.97
CA GLU A 47 7.24 8.89 -17.02
C GLU A 47 5.99 9.76 -16.78
N ALA A 48 5.70 10.10 -15.52
CA ALA A 48 4.54 10.92 -15.17
C ALA A 48 4.77 12.38 -15.55
N THR A 49 3.74 12.99 -16.14
CA THR A 49 3.69 14.44 -16.41
C THR A 49 3.20 15.24 -15.21
N TYR A 50 2.70 14.57 -14.17
CA TYR A 50 2.14 15.17 -12.97
C TYR A 50 3.02 14.83 -11.75
N THR A 51 3.31 15.84 -10.93
CA THR A 51 4.11 15.70 -9.72
C THR A 51 3.24 15.33 -8.54
N TYR A 52 3.32 14.07 -8.10
CA TYR A 52 2.66 13.59 -6.89
C TYR A 52 3.49 13.91 -5.64
N GLN A 53 2.81 14.04 -4.50
CA GLN A 53 3.47 14.03 -3.20
C GLN A 53 3.77 12.58 -2.79
N THR A 54 4.99 12.33 -2.34
CA THR A 54 5.43 10.98 -1.96
C THR A 54 5.41 10.81 -0.45
N LEU A 55 4.63 9.84 0.02
CA LEU A 55 4.62 9.36 1.39
C LEU A 55 5.44 8.06 1.48
N THR A 56 6.70 8.19 1.89
CA THR A 56 7.56 7.02 2.13
C THR A 56 7.31 6.43 3.52
N VAL A 57 6.98 5.14 3.55
CA VAL A 57 6.79 4.37 4.79
C VAL A 57 7.96 3.41 5.02
N PRO A 58 8.38 3.18 6.28
CA PRO A 58 9.54 2.35 6.59
C PRO A 58 9.31 0.86 6.33
N GLU A 59 8.06 0.38 6.37
CA GLU A 59 7.73 -1.04 6.18
C GLU A 59 7.04 -1.22 4.82
N ASP A 60 7.64 -2.03 3.93
CA ASP A 60 7.12 -2.22 2.57
C ASP A 60 5.68 -2.77 2.55
N ASP A 61 5.33 -3.62 3.51
CA ASP A 61 3.97 -4.18 3.61
C ASP A 61 2.92 -3.12 3.98
N ALA A 62 3.34 -1.97 4.53
CA ALA A 62 2.47 -0.82 4.81
C ALA A 62 2.18 0.04 3.57
N ALA A 63 2.93 -0.12 2.48
CA ALA A 63 2.75 0.66 1.26
C ALA A 63 1.43 0.39 0.55
N ASN A 64 0.79 -0.75 0.84
CA ASN A 64 -0.52 -1.11 0.31
C ASN A 64 -1.63 -0.50 1.18
N VAL A 65 -2.14 0.66 0.76
CA VAL A 65 -3.23 1.39 1.43
C VAL A 65 -4.42 1.59 0.50
N LEU A 66 -5.58 1.93 1.08
CA LEU A 66 -6.79 2.22 0.34
C LEU A 66 -7.41 3.55 0.79
N TYR A 67 -7.43 4.53 -0.11
CA TYR A 67 -8.10 5.80 0.14
C TYR A 67 -9.53 5.79 -0.43
N VAL A 68 -10.54 5.93 0.43
CA VAL A 68 -11.97 5.89 0.05
C VAL A 68 -12.75 6.95 0.83
N LYS A 69 -13.54 7.76 0.11
CA LYS A 69 -14.45 8.77 0.70
C LYS A 69 -13.77 9.70 1.72
N GLY A 70 -12.52 10.10 1.47
CA GLY A 70 -11.80 10.98 2.40
C GLY A 70 -11.14 10.26 3.57
N THR A 71 -11.16 8.92 3.60
CA THR A 71 -10.58 8.11 4.68
C THR A 71 -9.51 7.18 4.13
N LEU A 72 -8.36 7.14 4.80
CA LEU A 72 -7.28 6.21 4.48
C LEU A 72 -7.41 4.95 5.32
N ILE A 73 -7.43 3.81 4.64
CA ILE A 73 -7.43 2.49 5.27
C ILE A 73 -6.02 1.91 5.12
N HIS A 74 -5.41 1.55 6.24
CA HIS A 74 -4.09 0.95 6.32
C HIS A 74 -4.09 -0.28 7.24
N ARG A 75 -2.98 -1.01 7.28
CA ARG A 75 -2.81 -2.15 8.19
C ARG A 75 -2.78 -1.72 9.66
N SER A 76 -3.06 -2.65 10.58
CA SER A 76 -3.03 -2.39 12.01
C SER A 76 -1.63 -2.06 12.53
N GLU A 77 -1.57 -1.28 13.61
CA GLU A 77 -0.31 -0.95 14.28
C GLU A 77 0.44 -2.20 14.76
N GLU A 78 -0.27 -3.27 15.09
CA GLU A 78 0.33 -4.57 15.43
C GLU A 78 1.14 -5.17 14.28
N GLU A 79 0.76 -4.90 13.04
CA GLU A 79 1.45 -5.40 11.84
C GLU A 79 2.52 -4.45 11.34
N ILE A 80 2.27 -3.14 11.46
CA ILE A 80 3.11 -2.07 10.88
C ILE A 80 3.38 -0.95 11.90
N PRO A 81 4.02 -1.24 13.05
CA PRO A 81 4.13 -0.30 14.16
C PRO A 81 4.89 0.98 13.81
N GLN A 82 5.86 0.92 12.89
CA GLN A 82 6.64 2.09 12.51
C GLN A 82 5.88 2.95 11.49
N SER A 83 5.22 2.30 10.53
CA SER A 83 4.48 2.99 9.47
C SER A 83 3.17 3.57 9.98
N SER A 84 2.55 2.95 10.99
CA SER A 84 1.36 3.49 11.68
C SER A 84 1.62 4.89 12.25
N LYS A 85 2.81 5.11 12.83
CA LYS A 85 3.23 6.44 13.33
C LYS A 85 3.37 7.44 12.20
N VAL A 86 3.97 7.03 11.07
CA VAL A 86 4.09 7.88 9.88
C VAL A 86 2.72 8.31 9.36
N PHE A 87 1.74 7.39 9.34
CA PHE A 87 0.38 7.75 8.97
C PHE A 87 -0.24 8.73 9.97
N ALA A 88 -0.10 8.51 11.27
CA ALA A 88 -0.63 9.41 12.29
C ALA A 88 -0.02 10.82 12.25
N GLU A 89 1.27 10.93 11.89
CA GLU A 89 2.00 12.21 11.85
C GLU A 89 1.80 12.99 10.54
N LYS A 90 1.76 12.29 9.40
CA LYS A 90 1.80 12.92 8.07
C LYS A 90 0.44 13.01 7.37
N ILE A 91 -0.56 12.27 7.84
CA ILE A 91 -1.89 12.26 7.22
C ILE A 91 -2.86 13.14 8.00
N GLU A 92 -3.42 14.13 7.32
CA GLU A 92 -4.35 15.10 7.92
C GLU A 92 -5.82 14.66 7.87
N PHE A 93 -6.15 13.65 7.07
CA PHE A 93 -7.50 13.12 6.93
C PHE A 93 -7.74 11.87 7.80
N PRO A 94 -9.00 11.49 8.08
CA PRO A 94 -9.29 10.34 8.92
C PRO A 94 -8.61 9.05 8.43
N THR A 95 -8.04 8.30 9.36
CA THR A 95 -7.41 7.00 9.11
C THR A 95 -8.20 5.87 9.79
N ARG A 96 -8.12 4.67 9.22
CA ARG A 96 -8.69 3.44 9.77
C ARG A 96 -7.69 2.31 9.61
N SER A 97 -7.43 1.60 10.71
CA SER A 97 -6.59 0.41 10.72
C SER A 97 -7.41 -0.87 10.54
N LEU A 98 -6.84 -1.85 9.85
CA LEU A 98 -7.39 -3.20 9.69
C LEU A 98 -6.30 -4.26 9.89
N CYS A 99 -6.64 -5.35 10.57
CA CYS A 99 -5.76 -6.52 10.62
C CYS A 99 -5.88 -7.31 9.30
N MET A 100 -4.75 -7.59 8.68
CA MET A 100 -4.62 -8.33 7.41
C MET A 100 -3.66 -9.53 7.50
N SER A 101 -3.20 -9.88 8.70
CA SER A 101 -2.26 -10.97 8.99
C SER A 101 -2.63 -12.31 8.32
N GLU A 102 -3.90 -12.72 8.42
CA GLU A 102 -4.36 -13.98 7.80
C GLU A 102 -4.43 -13.88 6.28
N LEU A 103 -4.95 -12.78 5.76
CA LEU A 103 -5.17 -12.62 4.32
C LEU A 103 -3.86 -12.36 3.58
N ALA A 104 -2.88 -11.73 4.22
CA ALA A 104 -1.54 -11.49 3.69
C ALA A 104 -0.77 -12.80 3.40
N LYS A 105 -1.18 -13.94 3.95
CA LYS A 105 -0.60 -15.26 3.63
C LYS A 105 -0.91 -15.70 2.19
N VAL A 106 -2.02 -15.21 1.62
CA VAL A 106 -2.54 -15.65 0.32
C VAL A 106 -2.70 -14.48 -0.66
N SER A 107 -2.95 -13.27 -0.15
CA SER A 107 -3.23 -12.06 -0.93
C SER A 107 -2.05 -11.10 -0.97
N SER A 108 -2.13 -10.16 -1.91
CA SER A 108 -1.13 -9.10 -2.09
C SER A 108 -1.47 -7.80 -1.33
N GLY A 109 -2.44 -7.84 -0.40
CA GLY A 109 -2.81 -6.71 0.46
C GLY A 109 -4.26 -6.23 0.31
N LEU A 110 -4.62 -5.16 1.04
CA LEU A 110 -5.93 -4.51 1.10
C LEU A 110 -6.55 -4.25 -0.29
N THR A 111 -5.75 -3.77 -1.24
CA THR A 111 -6.24 -3.38 -2.57
C THR A 111 -6.56 -4.56 -3.50
N SER A 112 -6.23 -5.80 -3.09
CA SER A 112 -6.58 -7.03 -3.82
C SER A 112 -7.95 -7.58 -3.41
N CYS A 113 -8.48 -7.14 -2.26
CA CYS A 113 -9.71 -7.66 -1.67
C CYS A 113 -10.96 -6.87 -2.08
N CYS A 114 -10.79 -5.81 -2.85
CA CYS A 114 -11.88 -4.91 -3.22
C CYS A 114 -11.75 -4.38 -4.65
N LEU A 115 -12.90 -4.19 -5.29
CA LEU A 115 -13.04 -3.46 -6.54
C LEU A 115 -13.96 -2.26 -6.27
N LEU A 116 -13.37 -1.06 -6.29
CA LEU A 116 -14.11 0.18 -6.04
C LEU A 116 -14.82 0.61 -7.32
N VAL A 117 -16.14 0.51 -7.33
CA VAL A 117 -16.98 0.92 -8.46
C VAL A 117 -17.77 2.17 -8.08
N ARG A 118 -17.54 3.26 -8.81
CA ARG A 118 -18.36 4.47 -8.70
C ARG A 118 -19.63 4.25 -9.50
N ARG A 119 -20.78 4.15 -8.83
CA ARG A 119 -22.08 4.10 -9.53
C ARG A 119 -22.28 5.41 -10.32
N PRO A 120 -22.44 5.36 -11.65
CA PRO A 120 -22.79 6.55 -12.43
C PRO A 120 -24.20 7.00 -12.05
N ARG A 121 -24.40 8.31 -11.87
CA ARG A 121 -25.69 8.88 -11.41
C ARG A 121 -26.79 8.82 -12.48
N HIS A 122 -26.46 8.49 -13.73
CA HIS A 122 -27.40 8.31 -14.83
C HIS A 122 -27.08 7.00 -15.56
N ILE A 123 -27.75 5.93 -15.17
CA ILE A 123 -27.99 4.82 -16.10
C ILE A 123 -29.20 5.30 -16.90
N ARG A 124 -28.98 5.83 -18.11
CA ARG A 124 -30.10 5.89 -19.07
C ARG A 124 -30.43 4.42 -19.35
N ASN A 125 -31.61 3.99 -18.94
CA ASN A 125 -32.15 2.71 -19.39
C ASN A 125 -32.13 2.76 -20.92
N ILE A 126 -31.33 1.88 -21.51
CA ILE A 126 -31.40 1.55 -22.93
C ILE A 126 -32.44 0.44 -23.06
#